data_AF-A0A3D2X304-F1
#
_entry.id   AF-A0A3D2X304-F1
#
_cell.length_a   1.000
_cell.length_b   1.000
_cell.length_c   1.000
_cell.angle_alpha   90.00
_cell.angle_beta   90.00
_cell.angle_gamma   90.00
#
_symmetry.space_group_name_H-M   'P 1'
#
loop_
_entity.id
_entity.type
_entity.pdbx_description
1 polymer ?
#
loop_
_entity_poly.entity_id
_entity_poly.type
_entity_poly.pdbx_seq_one_letter_code
_entity_poly.pdbx_strand_id
1 'polypeptide(L)'
;MKYDKKSCDYQVNMEAFHEMDKCVPMTKPERDALRIWVKKGYDLDTNPWDYLDSDGLPLNYLQAYRLEYGYFSGPWDYWKGPEHQTYWDDTLKYFIPKDDFC
;
A
#
# COMPACT_ATOMS: atom_id res chain seq x y z
N MET A 1 -16.57 -12.47 12.32
CA MET A 1 -16.81 -11.30 13.19
C MET A 1 -17.25 -10.16 12.29
N LYS A 2 -18.48 -9.62 12.45
CA LYS A 2 -18.90 -8.43 11.69
C LYS A 2 -18.42 -7.21 12.47
N TYR A 3 -17.48 -6.45 11.91
CA TYR A 3 -17.03 -5.21 12.54
C TYR A 3 -18.18 -4.21 12.61
N ASP A 4 -18.28 -3.47 13.72
CA ASP A 4 -19.33 -2.46 13.86
C ASP A 4 -18.98 -1.25 12.99
N LYS A 5 -19.73 -1.10 11.89
CA LYS A 5 -19.56 0.00 10.94
C LYS A 5 -19.97 1.37 11.51
N LYS A 6 -20.58 1.39 12.69
CA LYS A 6 -20.93 2.62 13.41
C LYS A 6 -19.91 2.96 14.50
N SER A 7 -18.92 2.10 14.74
CA SER A 7 -17.85 2.39 15.69
C SER A 7 -17.02 3.58 15.22
N CYS A 8 -16.47 4.31 16.20
CA CYS A 8 -15.54 5.41 15.96
C CYS A 8 -14.33 4.91 15.15
N ASP A 9 -13.73 3.79 15.56
CA ASP A 9 -12.57 3.20 14.91
C ASP A 9 -12.82 2.88 13.43
N TYR A 10 -14.00 2.34 13.10
CA TYR A 10 -14.35 2.08 11.70
C TYR A 10 -14.47 3.37 10.88
N GLN A 11 -15.04 4.43 11.46
CA GLN A 11 -15.17 5.72 10.77
C GLN A 11 -13.81 6.36 10.55
N VAL A 12 -12.93 6.34 11.55
CA VAL A 12 -11.54 6.82 11.45
C VAL A 12 -10.77 6.07 10.36
N ASN A 13 -10.85 4.73 10.33
CA ASN A 13 -10.16 3.95 9.30
C ASN A 13 -10.71 4.22 7.89
N MET A 14 -12.02 4.46 7.77
CA MET A 14 -12.63 4.85 6.50
C MET A 14 -12.20 6.26 6.04
N GLU A 15 -12.06 7.21 6.95
CA GLU A 15 -11.56 8.56 6.66
C GLU A 15 -10.10 8.52 6.23
N ALA A 16 -9.25 7.80 6.97
CA ALA A 16 -7.86 7.58 6.61
C ALA A 16 -7.73 6.90 5.22
N PHE A 17 -8.61 5.94 4.90
CA PHE A 17 -8.67 5.36 3.55
C PHE A 17 -8.99 6.42 2.50
N HIS A 18 -9.98 7.28 2.75
CA HIS A 18 -10.36 8.34 1.82
C HIS A 18 -9.27 9.40 1.63
N GLU A 19 -8.46 9.66 2.65
CA GLU A 19 -7.28 10.52 2.55
C GLU A 19 -6.19 9.86 1.70
N MET A 20 -5.83 8.61 2.00
CA MET A 20 -4.89 7.84 1.19
C MET A 20 -5.33 7.74 -0.28
N ASP A 21 -6.62 7.51 -0.53
CA ASP A 21 -7.24 7.41 -1.85
C ASP A 21 -7.05 8.65 -2.74
N LYS A 22 -6.90 9.82 -2.09
CA LYS A 22 -6.68 11.12 -2.73
C LYS A 22 -5.21 11.48 -2.86
N CYS A 23 -4.41 11.17 -1.84
CA CYS A 23 -3.05 11.67 -1.71
C CYS A 23 -1.98 10.69 -2.21
N VAL A 24 -2.25 9.38 -2.14
CA VAL A 24 -1.28 8.35 -2.49
C VAL A 24 -1.56 7.83 -3.89
N PRO A 25 -0.59 7.91 -4.82
CA PRO A 25 -0.68 7.23 -6.10
C PRO A 25 -0.87 5.73 -5.87
N MET A 26 -1.99 5.21 -6.34
CA MET A 26 -2.36 3.80 -6.23
C MET A 26 -2.94 3.29 -7.54
N THR A 27 -2.61 2.06 -7.89
CA THR A 27 -3.29 1.33 -8.96
C THR A 27 -4.71 0.98 -8.55
N LYS A 28 -5.59 0.67 -9.53
CA LYS A 28 -6.96 0.23 -9.23
C LYS A 28 -7.00 -1.03 -8.33
N PRO A 29 -6.17 -2.08 -8.56
CA PRO A 29 -6.10 -3.23 -7.67
C PRO A 29 -5.71 -2.89 -6.22
N GLU A 30 -4.70 -2.02 -6.03
CA GLU A 30 -4.30 -1.55 -4.69
C GLU A 30 -5.45 -0.87 -3.97
N ARG A 31 -6.13 0.05 -4.66
CA ARG A 31 -7.28 0.79 -4.15
C ARG A 31 -8.43 -0.13 -3.76
N ASP A 32 -8.76 -1.09 -4.62
CA ASP A 32 -9.84 -2.05 -4.37
C ASP A 32 -9.51 -2.98 -3.20
N ALA A 33 -8.27 -3.47 -3.10
CA ALA A 33 -7.80 -4.30 -1.98
C ALA A 33 -7.84 -3.55 -0.65
N LEU A 34 -7.29 -2.33 -0.61
CA LEU A 34 -7.30 -1.46 0.58
C LEU A 34 -8.73 -1.15 1.04
N ARG A 35 -9.64 -0.87 0.10
CA ARG A 35 -11.05 -0.62 0.40
C ARG A 35 -11.73 -1.85 0.99
N ILE A 36 -11.43 -3.05 0.49
CA ILE A 36 -11.97 -4.30 1.02
C ILE A 36 -11.43 -4.55 2.43
N TRP A 37 -10.14 -4.30 2.66
CA TRP A 37 -9.48 -4.43 3.96
C TRP A 37 -10.16 -3.55 5.03
N VAL A 38 -10.27 -2.26 4.77
CA VAL A 38 -10.91 -1.31 5.70
C VAL A 38 -12.39 -1.63 5.92
N LYS A 39 -13.13 -2.03 4.86
CA LYS A 39 -14.53 -2.45 4.99
C LYS A 39 -14.73 -3.71 5.83
N LYS A 40 -13.71 -4.56 5.97
CA LYS A 40 -13.73 -5.71 6.88
C LYS A 40 -13.43 -5.30 8.33
N GLY A 41 -13.03 -4.05 8.57
CA GLY A 41 -12.79 -3.48 9.89
C GLY A 41 -11.34 -3.53 10.33
N TYR A 42 -10.41 -3.76 9.41
CA TYR A 42 -9.00 -3.77 9.73
C TYR A 42 -8.39 -2.37 9.65
N ASP A 43 -7.34 -2.16 10.42
CA ASP A 43 -6.55 -0.93 10.45
C ASP A 43 -5.65 -0.84 9.21
N LEU A 44 -5.55 0.35 8.64
CA LEU A 44 -4.66 0.65 7.52
C LEU A 44 -3.20 0.48 7.90
N ASP A 45 -2.84 0.74 9.15
CA ASP A 45 -1.46 0.61 9.66
C ASP A 45 -1.11 -0.84 10.04
N THR A 46 -1.97 -1.80 9.69
CA THR A 46 -1.73 -3.23 9.87
C THR A 46 -1.74 -3.96 8.53
N ASN A 47 -1.11 -5.13 8.50
CA ASN A 47 -1.11 -5.99 7.33
C ASN A 47 -1.23 -7.48 7.71
N PRO A 48 -1.76 -8.33 6.83
CA PRO A 48 -1.95 -9.76 7.10
C PRO A 48 -0.69 -10.61 6.91
N TRP A 49 0.44 -10.02 6.51
CA TRP A 49 1.66 -10.73 6.11
C TRP A 49 2.80 -10.60 7.12
N ASP A 50 2.55 -9.97 8.27
CA ASP A 50 3.54 -9.68 9.30
C ASP A 50 4.79 -8.96 8.75
N TYR A 51 4.64 -8.18 7.66
CA TYR A 51 5.74 -7.39 7.13
C TYR A 51 6.04 -6.22 8.06
N LEU A 52 7.32 -6.05 8.35
CA LEU A 52 7.87 -5.01 9.22
C LEU A 52 8.81 -4.10 8.43
N ASP A 53 8.95 -2.85 8.87
CA ASP A 53 9.99 -1.95 8.40
C ASP A 53 11.36 -2.27 9.02
N SER A 54 12.37 -1.44 8.71
CA SER A 54 13.74 -1.60 9.22
C SER A 54 13.86 -1.43 10.74
N ASP A 55 12.90 -0.74 11.36
CA ASP A 55 12.86 -0.49 12.80
C ASP A 55 12.04 -1.56 13.54
N GLY A 56 11.48 -2.53 12.81
CA GLY A 56 10.67 -3.63 13.35
C GLY A 56 9.21 -3.26 13.60
N LEU A 57 8.73 -2.14 13.06
CA LEU A 57 7.33 -1.73 13.15
C LEU A 57 6.51 -2.30 11.97
N PRO A 58 5.23 -2.67 12.17
CA PRO A 58 4.39 -3.16 11.08
C PRO A 58 4.28 -2.17 9.93
N LEU A 59 4.47 -2.66 8.70
CA LEU A 59 4.14 -1.88 7.51
C LEU A 59 2.63 -1.69 7.40
N ASN A 60 2.22 -0.54 6.87
CA ASN A 60 0.82 -0.34 6.52
C ASN A 60 0.39 -1.30 5.40
N TYR A 61 -0.93 -1.53 5.27
CA TYR A 61 -1.48 -2.49 4.33
C TYR A 61 -1.01 -2.25 2.89
N LEU A 62 -0.92 -0.99 2.45
CA LEU A 62 -0.53 -0.67 1.08
C LEU A 62 0.94 -0.98 0.82
N GLN A 63 1.83 -0.63 1.76
CA GLN A 63 3.26 -0.97 1.69
C GLN A 63 3.45 -2.49 1.67
N ALA A 64 2.76 -3.20 2.57
CA ALA A 64 2.83 -4.64 2.68
C ALA A 64 2.25 -5.34 1.43
N TYR A 65 1.13 -4.85 0.89
CA TYR A 65 0.53 -5.32 -0.36
C TYR A 65 1.51 -5.19 -1.52
N ARG A 66 2.24 -4.06 -1.58
CA ARG A 66 3.24 -3.83 -2.62
C ARG A 66 4.37 -4.84 -2.56
N LEU A 67 4.89 -5.13 -1.36
CA LEU A 67 5.93 -6.15 -1.19
C LEU A 67 5.41 -7.56 -1.55
N GLU A 68 4.21 -7.91 -1.08
CA GLU A 68 3.61 -9.23 -1.34
C GLU A 68 3.46 -9.52 -2.83
N TYR A 69 3.02 -8.52 -3.61
CA TYR A 69 2.76 -8.68 -5.03
C TYR A 69 3.95 -8.26 -5.91
N GLY A 70 5.16 -8.17 -5.35
CA GLY A 70 6.40 -8.01 -6.10
C GLY A 70 6.67 -6.59 -6.60
N TYR A 71 6.00 -5.57 -6.04
CA TYR A 71 6.39 -4.18 -6.24
C TYR A 71 7.53 -3.79 -5.30
N PHE A 72 8.72 -4.35 -5.55
CA PHE A 72 9.94 -4.09 -4.76
C PHE A 72 10.36 -2.62 -4.79
N SER A 73 9.88 -1.89 -5.78
CA SER A 73 10.18 -0.48 -6.02
C SER A 73 8.95 0.15 -6.72
N GLY A 74 8.68 1.45 -6.58
CA GLY A 74 7.59 2.11 -7.30
C GLY A 74 7.58 3.65 -7.24
N PRO A 75 6.65 4.34 -7.92
CA PRO A 75 6.54 5.81 -7.90
C PRO A 75 6.28 6.40 -6.50
N TRP A 76 5.95 5.56 -5.53
CA TRP A 76 5.83 5.90 -4.11
C TRP A 76 7.16 5.93 -3.34
N ASP A 77 8.27 5.48 -3.94
CA ASP A 77 9.64 5.61 -3.41
C ASP A 77 10.25 6.99 -3.67
N TYR A 78 9.45 7.99 -4.03
CA TYR A 78 9.93 9.33 -4.39
C TYR A 78 10.79 10.01 -3.30
N TRP A 79 10.57 9.63 -2.04
CA TRP A 79 11.32 10.14 -0.88
C TRP A 79 12.76 9.58 -0.80
N LYS A 80 13.06 8.46 -1.49
CA LYS A 80 14.41 7.89 -1.58
C LYS A 80 15.32 8.66 -2.54
N GLY A 81 14.81 9.70 -3.20
CA GLY A 81 15.57 10.49 -4.18
C GLY A 81 15.37 10.02 -5.62
N PRO A 82 15.68 10.88 -6.61
CA PRO A 82 15.46 10.61 -8.04
C PRO A 82 16.28 9.42 -8.58
N GLU A 83 17.35 9.02 -7.92
CA GLU A 83 18.15 7.84 -8.25
C GLU A 83 17.41 6.52 -8.00
N HIS A 84 16.40 6.52 -7.12
CA HIS A 84 15.56 5.36 -6.83
C HIS A 84 14.25 5.37 -7.62
N GLN A 85 14.16 6.19 -8.68
CA GLN A 85 12.97 6.29 -9.50
C GLN A 85 12.81 5.06 -10.39
N THR A 86 11.61 4.51 -10.40
CA THR A 86 11.30 3.19 -11.00
C THR A 86 10.42 3.34 -12.22
N TYR A 87 10.53 2.42 -13.17
CA TYR A 87 9.75 2.42 -14.40
C TYR A 87 8.76 1.25 -14.42
N TRP A 88 7.57 1.50 -14.96
CA TRP A 88 6.57 0.45 -15.13
C TRP A 88 7.02 -0.50 -16.25
N ASP A 89 7.20 -1.78 -15.94
CA ASP A 89 7.45 -2.82 -16.93
C ASP A 89 6.13 -3.48 -17.36
N ASP A 90 5.80 -3.38 -18.65
CA ASP A 90 4.56 -3.93 -19.19
C ASP A 90 4.54 -5.45 -19.37
N THR A 91 5.71 -6.10 -19.36
CA THR A 91 5.84 -7.56 -19.48
C THR A 91 5.65 -8.22 -18.12
N LEU A 92 6.33 -7.67 -17.12
CA LEU A 92 6.39 -8.17 -15.77
C LEU A 92 5.24 -7.64 -14.89
N LYS A 93 4.58 -6.55 -15.33
CA LYS A 93 3.45 -5.88 -14.65
C LYS A 93 3.79 -5.41 -13.24
N TYR A 94 5.02 -4.97 -13.01
CA TYR A 94 5.45 -4.27 -11.81
C TYR A 94 6.50 -3.18 -12.12
N PHE A 95 6.82 -2.37 -11.13
CA PHE A 95 7.79 -1.28 -11.26
C PHE A 95 9.21 -1.80 -10.97
N ILE A 96 10.12 -1.60 -11.91
CA ILE A 96 11.53 -2.00 -11.79
C ILE A 96 12.46 -0.79 -11.60
N PRO A 97 13.58 -0.96 -10.89
CA PRO A 97 14.61 0.06 -10.79
C PRO A 97 15.10 0.52 -12.17
N LYS A 98 15.52 1.78 -12.25
CA LYS A 98 16.10 2.33 -13.48
C LYS A 98 17.26 1.50 -14.03
N ASP A 99 18.09 0.95 -13.14
CA ASP A 99 19.26 0.16 -13.53
C ASP A 99 18.88 -1.20 -14.15
N ASP A 100 17.67 -1.69 -13.87
CA ASP A 100 17.14 -2.95 -14.40
C ASP A 100 16.23 -2.75 -15.62
N PHE A 101 15.79 -1.51 -15.90
CA PHE A 101 14.96 -1.15 -17.05
C PHE A 101 15.86 -0.96 -18.30
N CYS A 102 16.22 -2.06 -18.95
CA CYS A 102 17.14 -2.08 -20.10
C CYS A 102 16.43 -2.37 -21.43
#